data_AF-A0A4P8XDH0-F1
#
_entry.id   AF-A0A4P8XDH0-F1
#
_cell.length_a   1.000
_cell.length_b   1.000
_cell.length_c   1.000
_cell.angle_alpha   90.00
_cell.angle_beta   90.00
_cell.angle_gamma   90.00
#
_symmetry.space_group_name_H-M   'P 1'
#
loop_
_entity.id
_entity.type
_entity.pdbx_description
1 polymer ?
#
loop_
_entity_poly.entity_id
_entity_poly.type
_entity_poly.pdbx_seq_one_letter_code
_entity_poly.pdbx_strand_id
1 'polypeptide(L)'
;MKAVLTLYFLSYLHWDKDLSTAVYHAFSSLCYFTPILGALIADSWLGKFRTIVYLSVVYVIGHVVKSVGAIPSVGSSDVHIALSMVGLILIAFGTGGIKPCVAAFGGDQFDKENVSERQKFFSIFYMSINAG
;
A
#
# COMPACT_ATOMS: atom_id res chain seq x y z
N MET A 1 9.72 1.47 -7.66
CA MET A 1 8.37 1.15 -8.19
C MET A 1 7.70 2.21 -9.08
N LYS A 2 8.07 3.52 -9.05
CA LYS A 2 7.39 4.54 -9.89
C LYS A 2 7.40 4.20 -11.39
N ALA A 3 8.54 3.76 -11.90
CA ALA A 3 8.73 3.48 -13.32
C ALA A 3 7.83 2.35 -13.85
N VAL A 4 7.70 1.24 -13.11
CA VAL A 4 6.98 0.04 -13.61
C VAL A 4 5.48 0.28 -13.75
N LEU A 5 4.86 0.98 -12.80
CA LEU A 5 3.42 1.26 -12.88
C LEU A 5 3.10 2.24 -14.02
N THR A 6 3.92 3.27 -14.22
CA THR A 6 3.75 4.20 -15.34
C THR A 6 4.00 3.53 -16.68
N LEU A 7 5.00 2.63 -16.79
CA LEU A 7 5.21 1.82 -17.98
C LEU A 7 4.02 0.89 -18.27
N TYR A 8 3.41 0.33 -17.24
CA TYR A 8 2.19 -0.46 -17.41
C TYR A 8 1.06 0.37 -18.05
N PHE A 9 0.83 1.60 -17.59
CA PHE A 9 -0.19 2.48 -18.19
C PHE A 9 0.13 2.85 -19.65
N LEU A 10 1.39 3.18 -19.95
CA LEU A 10 1.81 3.59 -21.28
C LEU A 10 1.85 2.43 -22.28
N SER A 11 2.44 1.30 -21.88
CA SER A 11 2.78 0.20 -22.79
C SER A 11 1.68 -0.87 -22.87
N TYR A 12 0.95 -1.11 -21.78
CA TYR A 12 -0.09 -2.14 -21.73
C TYR A 12 -1.50 -1.57 -21.87
N LEU A 13 -1.82 -0.49 -21.16
CA LEU A 13 -3.14 0.17 -21.29
C LEU A 13 -3.19 1.20 -22.43
N HIS A 14 -2.06 1.47 -23.09
CA HIS A 14 -1.94 2.42 -24.20
C HIS A 14 -2.46 3.83 -23.88
N TRP A 15 -2.33 4.26 -22.63
CA TRP A 15 -2.68 5.62 -22.22
C TRP A 15 -1.62 6.63 -22.64
N ASP A 16 -2.03 7.89 -22.76
CA ASP A 16 -1.10 8.99 -22.96
C ASP A 16 -0.28 9.26 -21.67
N LYS A 17 0.78 10.05 -21.83
CA LYS A 17 1.72 10.35 -20.75
C LYS A 17 1.11 11.22 -19.66
N ASP A 18 0.22 12.14 -20.02
CA ASP A 18 -0.38 13.07 -19.08
C ASP A 18 -1.39 12.33 -18.20
N LEU A 19 -2.25 11.50 -18.79
CA LEU A 19 -3.19 10.63 -18.06
C LEU A 19 -2.44 9.66 -17.15
N SER A 20 -1.41 8.97 -17.66
CA SER A 20 -0.61 8.02 -16.88
C SER A 20 0.05 8.69 -15.68
N THR A 21 0.56 9.91 -15.86
CA THR A 21 1.18 10.71 -14.80
C THR A 21 0.14 11.16 -13.77
N ALA A 22 -1.02 11.65 -14.23
CA ALA A 22 -2.11 12.08 -13.37
C ALA A 22 -2.62 10.93 -12.49
N VAL A 23 -2.91 9.76 -13.07
CA VAL A 23 -3.37 8.58 -12.32
C VAL A 23 -2.32 8.09 -11.34
N TYR A 24 -1.05 8.05 -11.74
CA TYR A 24 0.05 7.69 -10.86
C TYR A 24 0.13 8.62 -9.63
N HIS A 25 0.06 9.93 -9.85
CA HIS A 25 0.09 10.90 -8.76
C HIS A 25 -1.16 10.82 -7.88
N ALA A 26 -2.34 10.63 -8.46
CA ALA A 26 -3.57 10.41 -7.70
C ALA A 26 -3.47 9.19 -6.78
N PHE A 27 -2.98 8.05 -7.31
CA PHE A 27 -2.71 6.85 -6.52
C PHE A 27 -1.69 7.10 -5.40
N SER A 28 -0.58 7.78 -5.72
CA SER A 28 0.44 8.11 -4.72
C SER A 28 -0.12 9.01 -3.62
N SER A 29 -0.88 10.06 -3.98
CA SER A 29 -1.55 10.95 -3.02
C SER A 29 -2.50 10.17 -2.12
N LEU A 30 -3.28 9.24 -2.69
CA LEU A 30 -4.18 8.40 -1.91
C LEU A 30 -3.40 7.49 -0.92
N CYS A 31 -2.27 6.93 -1.33
CA CYS A 31 -1.40 6.12 -0.46
C CYS A 31 -0.78 6.90 0.71
N TYR A 32 -0.60 8.22 0.57
CA TYR A 32 -0.10 9.09 1.64
C TYR A 32 -1.21 9.74 2.47
N PHE A 33 -2.42 9.82 1.94
CA PHE A 33 -3.59 10.32 2.65
C PHE A 33 -4.27 9.27 3.54
N THR A 34 -4.46 8.06 3.00
CA THR A 34 -5.11 6.93 3.69
C THR A 34 -4.48 6.51 5.03
N PRO A 35 -3.17 6.72 5.32
CA PRO A 35 -2.62 6.52 6.66
C PRO A 35 -3.33 7.28 7.77
N ILE A 36 -3.81 8.50 7.51
CA ILE A 36 -4.55 9.29 8.50
C ILE A 36 -5.81 8.53 8.91
N LEU A 37 -6.56 8.03 7.92
CA LEU A 37 -7.77 7.24 8.16
C LEU A 37 -7.46 5.92 8.87
N GLY A 38 -6.41 5.22 8.45
CA GLY A 38 -6.02 3.95 9.05
C GLY A 38 -5.58 4.08 10.51
N ALA A 39 -4.85 5.14 10.85
CA ALA A 39 -4.46 5.43 12.22
C ALA A 39 -5.69 5.72 13.10
N LEU A 40 -6.63 6.56 12.63
CA LEU A 40 -7.87 6.85 13.36
C LEU A 40 -8.66 5.59 13.68
N ILE A 41 -8.79 4.67 12.72
CA ILE A 41 -9.50 3.39 12.90
C ILE A 41 -8.77 2.49 13.92
N ALA A 42 -7.44 2.42 13.84
CA ALA A 42 -6.62 1.61 14.74
C ALA A 42 -6.67 2.11 16.18
N ASP A 43 -6.57 3.41 16.39
CA ASP A 43 -6.51 4.00 17.73
C ASP A 43 -7.89 4.07 18.39
N SER A 44 -8.96 4.21 17.60
CA SER A 44 -10.31 4.38 18.15
C SER A 44 -11.04 3.06 18.38
N TRP A 45 -11.02 2.14 17.40
CA TRP A 45 -12.02 1.05 17.33
C TRP A 45 -11.40 -0.35 17.28
N LEU A 46 -10.43 -0.59 16.39
CA LEU A 46 -9.98 -1.96 16.08
C LEU A 46 -8.73 -2.40 16.87
N GLY A 47 -7.92 -1.45 17.33
CA GLY A 47 -6.58 -1.72 17.85
C GLY A 47 -5.56 -1.99 16.73
N LYS A 48 -4.29 -1.70 17.01
CA LYS A 48 -3.19 -1.71 16.03
C LYS A 48 -3.03 -3.08 15.34
N PHE A 49 -2.98 -4.17 16.10
CA PHE A 49 -2.76 -5.52 15.56
C PHE A 49 -3.87 -5.96 14.57
N ARG A 50 -5.14 -5.81 14.95
CA ARG A 50 -6.27 -6.21 14.09
C ARG A 50 -6.34 -5.35 12.82
N THR A 51 -6.10 -4.04 12.94
CA THR A 51 -6.01 -3.16 11.78
C THR A 51 -4.92 -3.60 10.80
N ILE A 52 -3.73 -3.95 11.30
CA ILE A 52 -2.63 -4.45 10.46
C ILE A 52 -3.07 -5.71 9.71
N VAL A 53 -3.65 -6.70 10.40
CA VAL A 53 -4.04 -7.97 9.77
C VAL A 53 -5.13 -7.76 8.72
N TYR A 54 -6.22 -7.06 9.06
CA TYR A 54 -7.33 -6.86 8.12
C TYR A 54 -6.90 -6.07 6.89
N LEU A 55 -6.11 -5.00 7.06
CA LEU A 55 -5.66 -4.20 5.93
C LEU A 55 -4.55 -4.87 5.12
N SER A 56 -3.78 -5.80 5.72
CA SER A 56 -2.86 -6.67 4.97
C SER A 56 -3.62 -7.60 4.03
N VAL A 57 -4.77 -8.15 4.45
CA VAL A 57 -5.62 -8.96 3.57
C VAL A 57 -6.13 -8.10 2.41
N VAL A 58 -6.64 -6.90 2.68
CA VAL A 58 -7.10 -5.95 1.63
C VAL A 58 -5.95 -5.59 0.67
N TYR A 59 -4.76 -5.36 1.19
CA TYR A 59 -3.57 -5.06 0.41
C TYR A 59 -3.20 -6.20 -0.56
N VAL A 60 -3.18 -7.44 -0.06
CA VAL A 60 -2.91 -8.63 -0.87
C VAL A 60 -3.99 -8.82 -1.94
N ILE A 61 -5.26 -8.66 -1.59
CA ILE A 61 -6.37 -8.74 -2.56
C ILE A 61 -6.19 -7.68 -3.65
N GLY A 62 -5.84 -6.44 -3.30
CA GLY A 62 -5.59 -5.39 -4.29
C GLY A 62 -4.49 -5.74 -5.28
N HIS A 63 -3.39 -6.35 -4.80
CA HIS A 63 -2.33 -6.86 -5.67
C HIS A 63 -2.77 -8.03 -6.54
N VAL A 64 -3.58 -8.95 -6.03
CA VAL A 64 -4.15 -10.06 -6.80
C VAL A 64 -5.06 -9.52 -7.90
N VAL A 65 -5.99 -8.62 -7.57
CA VAL A 65 -6.92 -8.00 -8.53
C VAL A 65 -6.16 -7.26 -9.63
N LYS A 66 -5.17 -6.45 -9.27
CA LYS A 66 -4.32 -5.75 -10.25
C LYS A 66 -3.53 -6.74 -11.11
N SER A 67 -2.98 -7.80 -10.52
CA SER A 67 -2.21 -8.81 -11.25
C SER A 67 -3.08 -9.55 -12.26
N VAL A 68 -4.30 -9.92 -11.89
CA VAL A 68 -5.28 -10.53 -12.80
C VAL A 68 -5.67 -9.57 -13.92
N GLY A 69 -5.85 -8.28 -13.61
CA GLY A 69 -6.11 -7.24 -14.61
C GLY A 69 -4.96 -7.04 -15.61
N ALA A 70 -3.75 -7.48 -15.29
CA ALA A 70 -2.59 -7.41 -16.19
C ALA A 70 -2.40 -8.68 -17.05
N ILE A 71 -3.26 -9.70 -16.93
CA ILE A 71 -3.20 -10.91 -17.75
C ILE A 71 -3.88 -10.64 -19.10
N PRO A 72 -3.19 -10.76 -20.25
CA PRO A 72 -3.75 -10.42 -21.56
C PRO A 72 -5.01 -11.20 -21.98
N SER A 73 -5.24 -12.38 -21.38
CA SER A 73 -6.39 -13.24 -21.71
C SER A 73 -7.66 -12.90 -20.93
N VAL A 74 -7.63 -11.95 -20.00
CA VAL A 74 -8.75 -11.67 -19.08
C VAL A 74 -9.60 -10.49 -19.57
N GLY A 75 -10.63 -10.81 -20.36
CA GLY A 75 -11.68 -9.85 -20.73
C GLY A 75 -11.26 -8.84 -21.81
N SER A 76 -12.03 -7.75 -21.91
CA SER A 76 -11.77 -6.65 -22.85
C SER A 76 -10.86 -5.58 -22.22
N SER A 77 -10.43 -4.60 -23.03
CA SER A 77 -9.65 -3.44 -22.57
C SER A 77 -10.28 -2.75 -21.35
N ASP A 78 -11.60 -2.57 -21.35
CA ASP A 78 -12.33 -1.94 -20.24
C ASP A 78 -12.23 -2.73 -18.94
N VAL A 79 -12.20 -4.07 -19.04
CA VAL A 79 -12.03 -4.97 -17.89
C VAL A 79 -10.62 -4.84 -17.31
N HIS A 80 -9.58 -4.76 -18.15
CA HIS A 80 -8.21 -4.53 -17.69
C HIS A 80 -8.07 -3.19 -16.94
N ILE A 81 -8.69 -2.13 -17.48
CA ILE A 81 -8.71 -0.81 -16.85
C ILE A 81 -9.45 -0.87 -15.52
N ALA A 82 -10.66 -1.42 -15.49
CA ALA A 82 -11.47 -1.51 -14.27
C ALA A 82 -10.76 -2.29 -13.15
N LEU A 83 -10.23 -3.48 -13.46
CA LEU A 83 -9.48 -4.29 -12.51
C LEU A 83 -8.22 -3.57 -12.01
N SER A 84 -7.51 -2.87 -12.90
CA SER A 84 -6.33 -2.10 -12.52
C SER A 84 -6.67 -0.96 -11.57
N MET A 85 -7.73 -0.19 -11.85
CA MET A 85 -8.14 0.93 -11.00
C MET A 85 -8.65 0.46 -9.64
N VAL A 86 -9.49 -0.59 -9.62
CA VAL A 86 -9.96 -1.21 -8.37
C VAL A 86 -8.79 -1.76 -7.56
N GLY A 87 -7.86 -2.46 -8.21
CA GLY A 87 -6.66 -2.99 -7.57
C GLY A 87 -5.80 -1.88 -6.94
N LEU A 88 -5.59 -0.77 -7.65
CA LEU A 88 -4.83 0.38 -7.13
C LEU A 88 -5.52 1.04 -5.94
N ILE A 89 -6.84 1.18 -5.96
CA ILE A 89 -7.59 1.73 -4.83
C ILE A 89 -7.44 0.81 -3.61
N LEU A 90 -7.63 -0.50 -3.77
CA LEU A 90 -7.46 -1.47 -2.69
C LEU A 90 -6.04 -1.46 -2.12
N ILE A 91 -5.03 -1.41 -2.98
CA ILE A 91 -3.62 -1.27 -2.57
C ILE A 91 -3.41 0.01 -1.77
N ALA A 92 -3.98 1.14 -2.21
CA ALA A 92 -3.84 2.42 -1.53
C ALA A 92 -4.46 2.40 -0.12
N PHE A 93 -5.66 1.85 0.04
CA PHE A 93 -6.30 1.70 1.35
C PHE A 93 -5.55 0.69 2.24
N GLY A 94 -5.10 -0.44 1.68
CA GLY A 94 -4.32 -1.44 2.39
C GLY A 94 -3.00 -0.88 2.91
N THR A 95 -2.19 -0.26 2.05
CA THR A 95 -0.92 0.36 2.49
C THR A 95 -1.15 1.50 3.46
N GLY A 96 -2.26 2.22 3.30
CA GLY A 96 -2.65 3.34 4.13
C GLY A 96 -2.65 2.97 5.60
N GLY A 97 -3.48 2.01 6.01
CA GLY A 97 -3.57 1.68 7.43
C GLY A 97 -2.49 0.74 7.96
N ILE A 98 -1.75 0.02 7.11
CA ILE A 98 -0.59 -0.78 7.56
C ILE A 98 0.54 0.13 8.04
N LYS A 99 0.92 1.13 7.24
CA LYS A 99 2.09 2.01 7.49
C LYS A 99 2.14 2.65 8.89
N PRO A 100 1.10 3.35 9.37
CA PRO A 100 1.14 4.01 10.68
C PRO A 100 1.07 3.00 11.83
N CYS A 101 0.44 1.85 11.62
CA CYS A 101 0.18 0.88 12.68
C CYS A 101 1.38 -0.03 12.94
N VAL A 102 2.11 -0.47 11.91
CA VAL A 102 3.22 -1.43 12.06
C VAL A 102 4.36 -0.86 12.90
N ALA A 103 4.79 0.37 12.62
CA ALA A 103 5.87 1.01 13.37
C ALA A 103 5.47 1.26 14.83
N ALA A 104 4.23 1.72 15.06
CA ALA A 104 3.71 1.94 16.41
C ALA A 104 3.59 0.62 17.18
N PHE A 105 3.01 -0.42 16.58
CA PHE A 105 2.85 -1.73 17.21
C PHE A 105 4.20 -2.40 17.52
N GLY A 106 5.18 -2.29 16.62
CA GLY A 106 6.53 -2.78 16.86
C GLY A 106 7.23 -2.05 18.01
N GLY A 107 7.05 -0.73 18.10
CA GLY A 107 7.57 0.07 19.21
C GLY A 107 6.94 -0.28 20.55
N ASP A 108 5.65 -0.64 20.56
CA ASP A 108 4.91 -1.04 21.76
C ASP A 108 5.37 -2.39 22.34
N GLN A 109 6.17 -3.19 21.62
CA GLN A 109 6.68 -4.48 22.12
C GLN A 109 7.81 -4.33 23.14
N PHE A 110 8.35 -3.12 23.31
CA PHE A 110 9.46 -2.86 24.20
C PHE A 110 9.01 -1.99 25.38
N ASP A 111 9.22 -2.52 26.60
CA ASP A 111 9.02 -1.75 27.82
C ASP A 111 9.91 -0.49 27.87
N LYS A 112 9.52 0.47 28.71
CA LYS A 112 10.22 1.76 28.83
C LYS A 112 11.69 1.63 29.25
N GLU A 113 12.07 0.53 29.88
CA GLU A 113 13.42 0.23 30.33
C GLU A 113 14.32 -0.27 29.17
N ASN A 114 13.73 -0.84 28.12
CA ASN A 114 14.43 -1.47 26.99
C ASN A 114 14.72 -0.49 25.85
N VAL A 115 15.17 0.73 26.17
CA VAL A 115 15.36 1.81 25.18
C VAL A 115 16.40 1.45 24.11
N SER A 116 17.52 0.82 24.50
CA SER A 116 18.59 0.41 23.59
C SER A 116 18.11 -0.63 22.56
N GLU A 117 17.37 -1.66 23.01
CA GLU A 117 16.84 -2.69 22.11
C GLU A 117 15.77 -2.13 21.18
N ARG A 118 14.91 -1.23 21.68
CA ARG A 118 13.94 -0.51 20.85
C ARG A 118 14.61 0.33 19.77
N GLN A 119 15.73 0.99 20.07
CA GLN A 119 16.51 1.73 19.08
C GLN A 119 17.10 0.80 18.01
N LYS A 120 17.72 -0.32 18.40
CA LYS A 120 18.23 -1.33 17.45
C LYS A 120 17.12 -1.87 16.55
N PHE A 121 15.95 -2.15 17.11
CA PHE A 121 14.77 -2.56 16.34
C PHE A 121 14.42 -1.54 15.26
N PHE A 122 14.29 -0.25 15.61
CA PHE A 122 13.99 0.78 14.62
C PHE A 122 15.10 0.95 13.58
N SER A 123 16.38 0.81 13.97
CA SER A 123 17.49 0.84 13.01
C SER A 123 17.38 -0.29 11.98
N ILE A 124 17.14 -1.53 12.42
CA ILE A 124 16.99 -2.68 11.51
C ILE A 124 15.70 -2.55 10.69
N PHE A 125 14.61 -2.06 11.29
CA PHE A 125 13.33 -1.84 10.62
C PHE A 125 13.47 -0.84 9.46
N TYR A 126 14.07 0.33 9.70
CA TYR A 126 14.27 1.32 8.63
C TYR A 126 15.31 0.87 7.60
N MET A 127 16.34 0.13 8.02
CA MET A 127 17.27 -0.51 7.08
C MET A 127 16.52 -1.48 6.15
N SER A 128 15.61 -2.29 6.69
CA SER A 128 14.81 -3.25 5.91
C SER A 128 13.88 -2.55 4.91
N ILE A 129 13.29 -1.41 5.29
CA ILE A 129 12.46 -0.60 4.38
C ILE A 129 13.28 -0.02 3.24
N ASN A 130 14.50 0.45 3.50
CA ASN A 130 15.36 1.01 2.46
C ASN A 130 16.00 -0.05 1.56
N ALA A 131 16.20 -1.27 2.08
CA ALA A 131 16.78 -2.37 1.33
C ALA A 131 15.81 -2.99 0.31
N GLY A 132 14.49 -2.93 0.57
CA GLY A 132 13.44 -3.42 -0.33
C GLY A 132 12.96 -2.39 -1.33
#